data_AF-A0AAE3VH24-F1
#
_entry.id   AF-A0AAE3VH24-F1
#
_cell.length_a   1.000
_cell.length_b   1.000
_cell.length_c   1.000
_cell.angle_alpha   90.00
_cell.angle_beta   90.00
_cell.angle_gamma   90.00
#
_symmetry.space_group_name_H-M   'P 1'
#
loop_
_entity.id
_entity.type
_entity.pdbx_description
1 polymer ?
#
loop_
_entity_poly.entity_id
_entity_poly.type
_entity_poly.pdbx_seq_one_letter_code
_entity_poly.pdbx_strand_id
1 'polypeptide(L)'
;MSTCLDYYHAVEHLARVAEAKTFASLIEKRAWLDNMKKLLKKAPPAVFLAELAKSRRRGNAVIRREYAYFKTNMSAIDYARLSREKQPIGSGAIESAVRRIVNLRIKGAGTFWKLENAEAALHLRCQLKTNNWSMFYADLLNGLAA
;
A
#
# COMPACT_ATOMS: atom_id res chain seq x y z
N MET A 1 -12.45 7.87 9.82
CA MET A 1 -11.64 6.72 9.35
C MET A 1 -10.17 7.12 9.41
N SER A 2 -9.34 6.33 10.06
CA SER A 2 -7.88 6.51 10.04
C SER A 2 -7.35 6.11 8.66
N THR A 3 -6.83 7.06 7.90
CA THR A 3 -6.18 6.79 6.61
C THR A 3 -4.83 6.12 6.84
N CYS A 4 -4.51 5.09 6.06
CA CYS A 4 -3.20 4.42 6.07
C CYS A 4 -2.62 4.44 4.67
N LEU A 5 -1.37 4.87 4.52
CA LEU A 5 -0.61 4.65 3.30
C LEU A 5 0.00 3.26 3.30
N ASP A 6 0.05 2.63 2.13
CA ASP A 6 0.73 1.34 2.01
C ASP A 6 2.21 1.43 2.41
N TYR A 7 2.61 0.56 3.34
CA TYR A 7 3.97 0.52 3.87
C TYR A 7 5.01 0.19 2.80
N TYR A 8 4.71 -0.68 1.83
CA TYR A 8 5.66 -1.03 0.77
C TYR A 8 5.96 0.19 -0.11
N HIS A 9 4.93 0.94 -0.52
CA HIS A 9 5.12 2.19 -1.24
C HIS A 9 5.89 3.23 -0.41
N ALA A 10 5.58 3.37 0.88
CA ALA A 10 6.37 4.25 1.75
C ALA A 10 7.85 3.85 1.80
N VAL A 11 8.17 2.54 1.77
CA VAL A 11 9.54 2.04 1.68
C VAL A 11 10.20 2.34 0.32
N GLU A 12 9.46 2.33 -0.79
CA GLU A 12 9.99 2.74 -2.11
C GLU A 12 10.41 4.22 -2.12
N HIS A 13 9.57 5.10 -1.53
CA HIS A 13 9.92 6.51 -1.34
C HIS A 13 11.19 6.66 -0.49
N LEU A 14 11.33 5.87 0.57
CA LEU A 14 12.54 5.86 1.40
C LEU A 14 13.77 5.33 0.64
N ALA A 15 13.60 4.34 -0.23
CA ALA A 15 14.67 3.83 -1.09
C ALA A 15 15.18 4.91 -2.05
N ARG A 16 14.30 5.74 -2.62
CA ARG A 16 14.70 6.89 -3.46
C ARG A 16 15.55 7.90 -2.67
N VAL A 17 15.28 8.09 -1.38
CA VAL A 17 16.16 8.91 -0.51
C VAL A 17 17.52 8.26 -0.34
N ALA A 18 17.58 6.94 -0.16
CA ALA A 18 18.85 6.21 -0.08
C ALA A 18 19.65 6.31 -1.39
N GLU A 19 19.00 6.27 -2.56
CA GLU A 19 19.69 6.46 -3.84
C GLU A 19 20.24 7.88 -4.00
N ALA A 20 19.51 8.90 -3.50
CA ALA A 20 19.90 10.29 -3.62
C ALA A 20 20.95 10.75 -2.59
N LYS A 21 21.20 9.96 -1.54
CA LYS A 21 22.15 10.27 -0.45
C LYS A 21 23.52 9.66 -0.73
N THR A 22 24.58 10.41 -0.45
CA THR A 22 25.96 9.90 -0.50
C THR A 22 26.26 9.03 0.72
N PHE A 23 26.82 7.85 0.47
CA PHE A 23 27.32 6.91 1.48
C PHE A 23 28.77 6.54 1.13
N ALA A 24 29.57 6.18 2.13
CA ALA A 24 30.93 5.70 1.95
C ALA A 24 30.98 4.27 1.37
N SER A 25 29.93 3.47 1.57
CA SER A 25 29.83 2.12 1.02
C SER A 25 28.39 1.64 0.84
N LEU A 26 28.20 0.56 0.06
CA LEU A 26 26.91 -0.13 -0.07
C LEU A 26 26.43 -0.74 1.27
N ILE A 27 27.36 -1.15 2.13
CA ILE A 27 27.05 -1.69 3.46
C ILE A 27 26.43 -0.59 4.33
N GLU A 28 27.02 0.60 4.33
CA GLU A 28 26.49 1.75 5.06
C GLU A 28 25.10 2.16 4.55
N LYS A 29 24.93 2.21 3.22
CA LYS A 29 23.62 2.48 2.60
C LYS A 29 22.56 1.49 3.05
N ARG A 30 22.87 0.19 3.06
CA ARG A 30 21.95 -0.86 3.49
C ARG A 30 21.62 -0.74 4.98
N ALA A 31 22.63 -0.54 5.83
CA ALA A 31 22.44 -0.36 7.27
C ALA A 31 21.57 0.86 7.59
N TRP A 32 21.80 1.98 6.89
CA TRP A 32 20.97 3.17 7.00
C TRP A 32 19.52 2.91 6.59
N LEU A 33 19.31 2.25 5.44
CA LEU A 33 17.97 1.93 4.95
C LEU A 33 17.21 1.01 5.91
N ASP A 34 17.88 -0.01 6.46
CA ASP A 34 17.28 -0.93 7.42
C ASP A 34 16.94 -0.24 8.75
N ASN A 35 17.76 0.70 9.20
CA ASN A 35 17.45 1.53 10.37
C ASN A 35 16.24 2.43 10.10
N MET A 36 16.20 3.11 8.95
CA MET A 36 15.09 3.99 8.60
C MET A 36 13.77 3.23 8.42
N LYS A 37 13.80 2.01 7.86
CA LYS A 37 12.62 1.12 7.80
C LYS A 37 12.10 0.77 9.20
N LYS A 38 13.00 0.46 10.14
CA LYS A 38 12.63 0.18 11.53
C LYS A 38 11.97 1.40 12.18
N LEU A 39 12.55 2.60 11.99
CA LEU A 39 11.97 3.85 12.49
C LEU A 39 10.61 4.11 11.89
N LEU A 40 10.48 4.02 10.56
CA LEU A 40 9.20 4.20 9.86
C LEU A 40 8.12 3.27 10.42
N LYS A 41 8.46 1.99 10.66
CA LYS A 41 7.48 0.98 11.09
C LYS A 41 7.12 1.07 12.58
N LYS A 42 8.07 1.42 13.44
CA LYS A 42 7.93 1.25 14.90
C LYS A 42 7.92 2.54 15.71
N ALA A 43 8.47 3.63 15.18
CA ALA A 43 8.54 4.90 15.89
C ALA A 43 7.38 5.83 15.52
N PRO A 44 7.05 6.82 16.36
CA PRO A 44 6.15 7.89 15.98
C PRO A 44 6.66 8.61 14.71
N PRO A 45 5.77 9.05 13.79
CA PRO A 45 6.17 9.72 12.55
C PRO A 45 7.10 10.92 12.75
N ALA A 46 6.94 11.66 13.84
CA ALA A 46 7.79 12.80 14.19
C ALA A 46 9.27 12.40 14.39
N VAL A 47 9.53 11.25 15.02
CA VAL A 47 10.89 10.72 15.24
C VAL A 47 11.52 10.29 13.92
N PHE A 48 10.75 9.59 13.08
CA PHE A 48 11.18 9.22 11.73
C PHE A 48 11.50 10.45 10.88
N LEU A 49 10.63 11.47 10.89
CA LEU A 49 10.83 12.71 10.13
C LEU A 49 12.03 13.52 10.64
N ALA A 50 12.27 13.55 11.95
CA ALA A 50 13.45 14.19 12.52
C ALA A 50 14.73 13.52 12.05
N GLU A 51 14.77 12.19 12.01
CA GLU A 51 15.92 11.44 11.48
C GLU A 51 16.08 11.66 9.97
N LEU A 52 14.98 11.58 9.21
CA LEU A 52 15.00 11.81 7.77
C LEU A 52 15.46 13.23 7.41
N ALA A 53 15.16 14.22 8.26
CA ALA A 53 15.60 15.60 8.07
C ALA A 53 17.12 15.74 8.08
N LYS A 54 17.86 14.87 8.77
CA LYS A 54 19.33 14.86 8.78
C LYS A 54 19.92 14.53 7.40
N SER A 55 19.15 13.90 6.52
CA SER A 55 19.55 13.63 5.14
C SER A 55 19.36 14.84 4.22
N ARG A 56 18.68 15.91 4.65
CA ARG A 56 18.46 17.10 3.82
C ARG A 56 19.78 17.82 3.58
N ARG A 57 20.18 17.91 2.32
CA ARG A 57 21.28 18.77 1.85
C ARG A 57 20.72 19.87 0.95
N ARG A 58 21.30 21.08 1.01
CA ARG A 58 21.00 22.15 0.04
C ARG A 58 21.29 21.61 -1.37
N GLY A 59 20.39 21.87 -2.33
CA GLY A 59 20.53 21.42 -3.72
C GLY A 59 19.81 20.12 -4.08
N ASN A 60 19.73 19.10 -3.20
CA ASN A 60 19.13 17.81 -3.59
C ASN A 60 17.59 17.85 -3.67
N ALA A 61 17.04 17.97 -4.89
CA ALA A 61 15.60 18.07 -5.14
C ALA A 61 14.83 16.79 -4.78
N VAL A 62 15.43 15.62 -5.00
CA VAL A 62 14.82 14.31 -4.69
C VAL A 62 14.57 14.21 -3.20
N ILE A 63 15.60 14.43 -2.36
CA ILE A 63 15.44 14.34 -0.90
C ILE A 63 14.40 15.34 -0.38
N ARG A 64 14.31 16.54 -0.96
CA ARG A 64 13.27 17.51 -0.59
C ARG A 64 11.87 17.02 -0.93
N ARG A 65 11.66 16.47 -2.13
CA ARG A 65 10.38 15.93 -2.59
C ARG A 65 9.94 14.75 -1.71
N GLU A 66 10.82 13.78 -1.50
CA GLU A 66 10.51 12.60 -0.70
C GLU A 66 10.24 12.97 0.77
N TYR A 67 11.00 13.91 1.34
CA TYR A 67 10.73 14.45 2.67
C TYR A 67 9.35 15.12 2.75
N ALA A 68 8.97 15.92 1.76
CA ALA A 68 7.66 16.56 1.70
C ALA A 68 6.52 15.53 1.59
N TYR A 69 6.73 14.43 0.86
CA TYR A 69 5.79 13.31 0.81
C TYR A 69 5.52 12.73 2.22
N PHE A 70 6.56 12.39 2.98
CA PHE A 70 6.38 11.87 4.34
C PHE A 70 5.80 12.91 5.30
N LYS A 71 6.20 14.18 5.16
CA LYS A 71 5.69 15.27 6.00
C LYS A 71 4.18 15.50 5.78
N THR A 72 3.74 15.50 4.53
CA THR A 72 2.33 15.73 4.17
C THR A 72 1.46 14.56 4.62
N ASN A 73 1.99 13.34 4.59
CA ASN A 73 1.27 12.12 4.94
C ASN A 73 1.55 11.64 6.37
N MET A 74 1.97 12.52 7.28
CA MET A 74 2.45 12.15 8.60
C MET A 74 1.43 11.32 9.41
N SER A 75 0.14 11.63 9.29
CA SER A 75 -0.95 10.88 9.95
C SER A 75 -1.16 9.48 9.34
N ALA A 76 -0.94 9.36 8.03
CA ALA A 76 -1.18 8.13 7.28
C ALA A 76 -0.01 7.14 7.30
N ILE A 77 1.19 7.59 7.70
CA ILE A 77 2.38 6.76 7.91
C ILE A 77 2.61 6.39 9.39
N ASP A 78 1.64 6.65 10.28
CA ASP A 78 1.72 6.27 11.70
C ASP A 78 1.51 4.76 11.89
N TYR A 79 2.44 3.98 11.33
CA TYR A 79 2.42 2.52 11.34
C TYR A 79 2.50 1.95 12.76
N ALA A 80 3.17 2.65 13.68
CA ALA A 80 3.25 2.25 15.07
C ALA A 80 1.87 2.27 15.74
N ARG A 81 1.09 3.35 15.54
CA ARG A 81 -0.29 3.44 16.02
C ARG A 81 -1.19 2.42 15.32
N LEU A 82 -1.16 2.38 13.99
CA LEU A 82 -1.99 1.46 13.20
C LEU A 82 -1.74 -0.02 13.57
N SER A 83 -0.49 -0.39 13.80
CA SER A 83 -0.13 -1.73 14.25
C SER A 83 -0.67 -2.05 15.66
N ARG A 84 -0.70 -1.08 16.58
CA ARG A 84 -1.32 -1.27 17.91
C ARG A 84 -2.84 -1.44 17.81
N GLU A 85 -3.46 -0.72 16.88
CA GLU A 85 -4.89 -0.81 16.57
C GLU A 85 -5.25 -2.04 15.71
N LYS A 86 -4.28 -2.92 15.41
CA LYS A 86 -4.43 -4.10 14.54
C LYS A 86 -4.99 -3.75 13.15
N GLN A 87 -4.74 -2.54 12.67
CA GLN A 87 -5.13 -2.10 11.33
C GLN A 87 -4.16 -2.67 10.28
N PRO A 88 -4.65 -2.99 9.06
CA PRO A 88 -3.78 -3.37 7.96
C PRO A 88 -2.91 -2.18 7.55
N ILE A 89 -1.59 -2.38 7.53
CA ILE A 89 -0.61 -1.35 7.16
C ILE A 89 -0.14 -1.47 5.70
N GLY A 90 -0.68 -2.43 4.95
CA GLY A 90 -0.28 -2.66 3.56
C GLY A 90 -1.36 -3.29 2.70
N SER A 91 -1.16 -3.21 1.40
CA SER A 91 -2.03 -3.63 0.31
C SER A 91 -2.09 -5.15 0.12
N GLY A 92 -1.32 -5.95 0.85
CA GLY A 92 -1.20 -7.40 0.62
C GLY A 92 -2.54 -8.15 0.65
N ALA A 93 -3.49 -7.74 1.49
CA ALA A 93 -4.84 -8.31 1.48
C ALA A 93 -5.59 -8.00 0.17
N ILE A 94 -5.46 -6.76 -0.31
CA ILE A 94 -6.05 -6.30 -1.58
C ILE A 94 -5.38 -6.99 -2.76
N GLU A 95 -4.05 -7.06 -2.81
CA GLU A 95 -3.30 -7.76 -3.85
C GLU A 95 -3.63 -9.26 -3.90
N SER A 96 -3.77 -9.90 -2.73
CA SER A 96 -4.22 -11.29 -2.62
C SER A 96 -5.64 -11.46 -3.16
N ALA A 97 -6.56 -10.53 -2.84
CA ALA A 97 -7.92 -10.55 -3.38
C ALA A 97 -7.93 -10.39 -4.90
N VAL A 98 -7.21 -9.41 -5.45
CA VAL A 98 -7.05 -9.21 -6.90
C VAL A 98 -6.47 -10.45 -7.56
N ARG A 99 -5.43 -11.05 -6.97
CA ARG A 99 -4.84 -12.29 -7.50
C ARG A 99 -5.86 -13.42 -7.57
N ARG A 100 -6.62 -13.65 -6.49
CA ARG A 100 -7.54 -14.80 -6.36
C ARG A 100 -8.85 -14.62 -7.12
N ILE A 101 -9.39 -13.41 -7.15
CA ILE A 101 -10.69 -13.09 -7.76
C ILE A 101 -10.49 -12.82 -9.26
N VAL A 102 -9.51 -11.96 -9.60
CA VAL A 102 -9.31 -11.48 -10.97
C VAL A 102 -8.27 -12.33 -11.69
N ASN A 103 -7.01 -12.30 -11.26
CA ASN A 103 -5.90 -12.79 -12.09
C ASN A 103 -6.00 -14.28 -12.39
N LEU A 104 -6.28 -15.11 -11.37
CA LEU A 104 -6.31 -16.57 -11.52
C LEU A 104 -7.51 -17.09 -12.33
N ARG A 105 -8.54 -16.27 -12.59
CA ARG A 105 -9.71 -16.72 -13.36
C ARG A 105 -9.99 -15.90 -14.61
N ILE A 106 -10.02 -14.59 -14.47
CA ILE A 106 -10.36 -13.69 -15.57
C ILE A 106 -9.16 -13.56 -16.52
N LYS A 107 -7.94 -13.45 -15.97
CA LYS A 107 -6.69 -13.37 -16.73
C LYS A 107 -5.95 -14.71 -16.85
N GLY A 108 -6.66 -15.83 -16.76
CA GLY A 108 -6.08 -17.16 -16.91
C GLY A 108 -5.54 -17.41 -18.32
N ALA A 109 -4.58 -18.32 -18.45
CA ALA A 109 -4.09 -18.74 -19.77
C ALA A 109 -5.21 -19.44 -20.55
N GLY A 110 -5.32 -19.15 -21.86
CA GLY A 110 -6.33 -19.74 -22.74
C GLY A 110 -7.77 -19.27 -22.52
N THR A 111 -7.98 -18.23 -21.70
CA THR A 111 -9.32 -17.67 -21.47
C THR A 111 -9.59 -16.51 -22.42
N PHE A 112 -10.68 -16.59 -23.15
CA PHE A 112 -11.20 -15.51 -23.99
C PHE A 112 -12.59 -15.14 -23.50
N TRP A 113 -12.84 -13.84 -23.34
CA TRP A 113 -14.10 -13.34 -22.81
C TRP A 113 -14.67 -12.29 -23.75
N LYS A 114 -16.00 -12.32 -23.90
CA LYS A 114 -16.74 -11.09 -24.21
C LYS A 114 -16.76 -10.22 -22.95
N LEU A 115 -16.72 -8.90 -23.11
CA LEU A 115 -16.63 -7.94 -21.99
C LEU A 115 -17.74 -8.17 -20.96
N GLU A 116 -18.99 -8.24 -21.42
CA GLU A 116 -20.18 -8.51 -20.61
C GLU A 116 -20.06 -9.80 -19.76
N ASN A 117 -19.50 -10.86 -20.33
CA ASN A 117 -19.33 -12.14 -19.63
C ASN A 117 -18.19 -12.09 -18.61
N ALA A 118 -17.11 -11.34 -18.90
CA ALA A 118 -16.02 -11.15 -17.94
C ALA A 118 -16.49 -10.36 -16.71
N GLU A 119 -17.28 -9.31 -16.92
CA GLU A 119 -17.85 -8.48 -15.86
C GLU A 119 -18.82 -9.29 -14.99
N ALA A 120 -19.78 -10.00 -15.60
CA ALA A 120 -20.70 -10.87 -14.87
C ALA A 120 -19.95 -11.95 -14.06
N ALA A 121 -18.94 -12.60 -14.66
CA ALA A 121 -18.11 -13.58 -13.97
C ALA A 121 -17.33 -12.96 -12.80
N LEU A 122 -16.80 -11.74 -12.95
CA LEU A 122 -16.09 -11.04 -11.89
C LEU A 122 -17.02 -10.76 -10.70
N HIS A 123 -18.23 -10.23 -10.94
CA HIS A 123 -19.22 -9.99 -9.89
C HIS A 123 -19.55 -11.28 -9.13
N LEU A 124 -19.85 -12.36 -9.83
CA LEU A 124 -20.12 -13.67 -9.20
C LEU A 124 -18.94 -14.16 -8.36
N ARG A 125 -17.71 -13.99 -8.84
CA ARG A 125 -16.52 -14.40 -8.06
C ARG A 125 -16.30 -13.55 -6.82
N CYS A 126 -16.59 -12.25 -6.87
CA CYS A 126 -16.54 -11.38 -5.70
C CYS A 126 -17.47 -11.94 -4.61
N GLN A 127 -18.73 -12.23 -4.95
CA GLN A 127 -19.70 -12.78 -4.00
C GLN A 127 -19.30 -14.16 -3.46
N LEU A 128 -18.81 -15.04 -4.34
CA LEU A 128 -18.32 -16.36 -3.95
C LEU A 128 -17.15 -16.28 -2.95
N LYS A 129 -16.25 -15.28 -3.08
CA LYS A 129 -15.07 -15.14 -2.21
C LYS A 129 -15.35 -14.39 -0.91
N THR A 130 -16.33 -13.48 -0.89
CA THR A 130 -16.77 -12.79 0.32
C THR A 130 -17.82 -13.57 1.11
N ASN A 131 -18.38 -14.64 0.52
CA ASN A 131 -19.52 -15.40 1.05
C ASN A 131 -20.74 -14.50 1.34
N ASN A 132 -20.90 -13.40 0.59
CA ASN A 132 -21.89 -12.38 0.86
C ASN A 132 -23.18 -12.56 0.05
N TRP A 133 -23.56 -13.82 -0.19
CA TRP A 133 -24.68 -14.15 -1.06
C TRP A 133 -26.00 -13.53 -0.60
N SER A 134 -26.25 -13.47 0.71
CA SER A 134 -27.48 -12.90 1.26
C SER A 134 -27.66 -11.41 0.91
N MET A 135 -26.61 -10.59 1.06
CA MET A 135 -26.68 -9.18 0.63
C MET A 135 -26.81 -9.08 -0.89
N PHE A 136 -26.05 -9.89 -1.64
CA PHE A 136 -26.12 -9.88 -3.09
C PHE A 136 -27.52 -10.23 -3.62
N TYR A 137 -28.18 -11.23 -3.06
CA TYR A 137 -29.55 -11.58 -3.42
C TYR A 137 -30.53 -10.46 -3.09
N ALA A 138 -30.39 -9.82 -1.92
CA ALA A 138 -31.23 -8.70 -1.55
C ALA A 138 -31.06 -7.53 -2.53
N ASP A 139 -29.83 -7.15 -2.86
CA ASP A 139 -29.52 -6.07 -3.80
C ASP A 139 -30.04 -6.37 -5.22
N LEU A 140 -29.86 -7.61 -5.69
CA LEU A 140 -30.33 -8.05 -7.01
C LEU A 140 -31.85 -8.00 -7.10
N LEU A 141 -32.55 -8.51 -6.09
CA LEU A 141 -34.02 -8.53 -6.07
C LEU A 141 -34.60 -7.11 -5.96
N ASN A 142 -33.98 -6.24 -5.16
CA ASN A 142 -34.39 -4.84 -5.04
C ASN A 142 -34.14 -4.04 -6.32
N GLY A 143 -33.03 -4.30 -7.01
CA GLY A 143 -32.71 -3.65 -8.29
C GLY A 143 -33.56 -4.11 -9.47
N LEU A 144 -34.16 -5.29 -9.40
CA LEU A 144 -35.12 -5.79 -10.39
C LEU A 144 -36.56 -5.32 -10.13
N ALA A 145 -36.83 -4.81 -8.93
CA ALA A 145 -38.13 -4.27 -8.53
C ALA A 145 -38.26 -2.75 -8.77
N ALA A 146 -37.18 -2.09 -9.23
CA ALA A 146 -37.11 -0.67 -9.58
C ALA A 146 -37.02 -0.49 -11.09
#